data_AF-A0A3N1PQH6-F1
#
_entry.id   AF-A0A3N1PQH6-F1
#
_cell.length_a   1.000
_cell.length_b   1.000
_cell.length_c   1.000
_cell.angle_alpha   90.00
_cell.angle_beta   90.00
_cell.angle_gamma   90.00
#
_symmetry.space_group_name_H-M   'P 1'
#
loop_
_entity.id
_entity.type
_entity.pdbx_description
1 polymer ?
#
loop_
_entity_poly.entity_id
_entity_poly.type
_entity_poly.pdbx_seq_one_letter_code
_entity_poly.pdbx_strand_id
1 'polypeptide(L)'
;MKKRLLGLAIGLSCLPTLSFADMHFSVGTGYPFFVVPELSYGTADDQNRWYLNGKFGVTGGASLGFEHALDGEKHHAIGVVGGALGIRNGHTFCKEGQNAGEAFVCIFATGFDWEVVNGVGLTYSYNFKGLNNRGFRIRFEGGFGEGSRSHKSKGSGSVILSYQF
;
A
#
# COMPACT_ATOMS: atom_id res chain seq x y z
N MET A 1 38.81 -18.15 -18.15
CA MET A 1 38.24 -16.77 -18.06
C MET A 1 37.62 -16.61 -16.67
N LYS A 2 38.28 -15.88 -15.75
CA LYS A 2 37.82 -15.67 -14.36
C LYS A 2 37.12 -14.32 -14.28
N LYS A 3 35.79 -14.30 -14.10
CA LYS A 3 35.03 -13.07 -13.85
C LYS A 3 35.20 -12.69 -12.37
N ARG A 4 35.79 -11.51 -12.12
CA ARG A 4 35.89 -10.90 -10.80
C ARG A 4 34.50 -10.35 -10.42
N LEU A 5 33.88 -10.88 -9.37
CA LEU A 5 32.78 -10.18 -8.69
C LEU A 5 33.41 -9.06 -7.87
N LEU A 6 33.36 -7.84 -8.40
CA LEU A 6 33.66 -6.62 -7.66
C LEU A 6 32.37 -6.19 -6.93
N GLY A 7 32.51 -5.86 -5.65
CA GLY A 7 31.44 -5.73 -4.68
C GLY A 7 30.45 -4.58 -4.91
N LEU A 8 29.26 -4.79 -4.35
CA LEU A 8 28.29 -3.76 -4.03
C LEU A 8 27.96 -3.88 -2.53
N ALA A 9 28.91 -3.45 -1.70
CA ALA A 9 28.67 -3.21 -0.27
C ALA A 9 28.70 -1.68 -0.09
N ILE A 10 27.63 -1.01 -0.50
CA ILE A 10 27.47 0.43 -0.32
C ILE A 10 26.34 0.65 0.69
N GLY A 11 26.72 1.09 1.89
CA GLY A 11 25.90 2.01 2.68
C GLY A 11 24.81 1.42 3.57
N LEU A 12 25.15 0.52 4.51
CA LEU A 12 24.28 0.16 5.63
C LEU A 12 24.80 0.75 6.96
N SER A 13 25.33 1.98 6.94
CA SER A 13 25.96 2.62 8.11
C SER A 13 25.39 3.99 8.48
N CYS A 14 24.26 4.38 7.90
CA CYS A 14 23.54 5.59 8.28
C CYS A 14 22.06 5.29 8.50
N LEU A 15 21.77 4.24 9.26
CA LEU A 15 20.43 4.04 9.79
C LEU A 15 20.31 4.98 10.99
N PRO A 16 19.41 5.99 10.97
CA PRO A 16 19.10 6.71 12.19
C PRO A 16 18.67 5.66 13.23
N THR A 17 19.05 5.87 14.48
CA THR A 17 18.51 5.11 15.60
C THR A 17 16.99 5.25 15.54
N LEU A 18 16.30 4.22 15.06
CA LEU A 18 14.85 4.16 15.09
C LEU A 18 14.44 4.19 16.55
N SER A 19 13.90 5.31 16.99
CA SER A 19 13.25 5.40 18.29
C SER A 19 11.98 4.55 18.22
N PHE A 20 11.86 3.55 19.07
CA PHE A 20 10.63 2.76 19.20
C PHE A 20 9.41 3.64 19.57
N ALA A 21 9.64 4.86 20.07
CA ALA A 21 8.57 5.80 20.43
C ALA A 21 7.72 6.26 19.22
N ASP A 22 8.29 6.24 18.01
CA ASP A 22 7.63 6.75 16.79
C ASP A 22 7.08 5.61 15.91
N MET A 23 7.09 4.38 16.44
CA MET A 23 6.47 3.23 15.80
C MET A 23 5.00 3.13 16.20
N HIS A 24 4.11 3.15 15.22
CA HIS A 24 2.69 2.93 15.41
C HIS A 24 2.27 1.57 14.89
N PHE A 25 1.31 0.98 15.59
CA PHE A 25 0.62 -0.24 15.17
C PHE A 25 -0.81 0.08 14.79
N SER A 26 -1.29 -0.55 13.72
CA SER A 26 -2.70 -0.49 13.36
C SER A 26 -3.19 -1.84 12.87
N VAL A 27 -4.49 -2.07 13.03
CA VAL A 27 -5.18 -3.22 12.46
C VAL A 27 -6.35 -2.71 11.66
N GLY A 28 -6.49 -3.23 10.45
CA GLY A 28 -7.59 -2.89 9.56
C GLY A 28 -8.26 -4.10 8.93
N THR A 29 -9.32 -3.79 8.22
CA THR A 29 -10.10 -4.67 7.38
C THR A 29 -10.43 -3.94 6.09
N GLY A 30 -10.85 -4.65 5.05
CA GLY A 30 -11.07 -4.02 3.76
C GLY A 30 -11.50 -4.99 2.67
N TYR A 31 -11.50 -4.46 1.45
CA TYR A 31 -11.68 -5.28 0.26
C TYR A 31 -10.42 -5.17 -0.60
N PRO A 32 -9.85 -6.29 -1.07
CA PRO A 32 -10.31 -7.67 -0.90
C PRO A 32 -9.71 -8.41 0.32
N PHE A 33 -9.10 -7.69 1.27
CA PHE A 33 -8.38 -8.27 2.42
C PHE A 33 -9.18 -8.13 3.72
N PHE A 34 -9.42 -9.24 4.41
CA PHE A 34 -10.22 -9.25 5.63
C PHE A 34 -9.48 -8.69 6.85
N VAL A 35 -8.16 -8.92 6.92
CA VAL A 35 -7.33 -8.47 8.04
C VAL A 35 -6.03 -7.88 7.51
N VAL A 36 -5.69 -6.68 7.98
CA VAL A 36 -4.51 -5.92 7.57
C VAL A 36 -3.79 -5.37 8.80
N PRO A 37 -2.88 -6.12 9.45
CA PRO A 37 -1.97 -5.55 10.43
C PRO A 37 -0.94 -4.67 9.73
N GLU A 38 -0.62 -3.54 10.34
CA GLU A 38 0.37 -2.59 9.84
C GLU A 38 1.25 -2.07 10.98
N LEU A 39 2.55 -2.03 10.70
CA LEU A 39 3.54 -1.25 11.45
C LEU A 39 3.89 -0.02 10.63
N SER A 40 4.06 1.11 11.28
CA SER A 40 4.39 2.36 10.61
C SER A 40 5.27 3.26 11.45
N TYR A 41 5.98 4.14 10.77
CA TYR A 41 6.91 5.09 11.36
C TYR A 41 6.68 6.49 10.77
N GLY A 42 6.47 7.47 11.66
CA GLY A 42 6.39 8.88 11.29
C GLY A 42 7.77 9.54 11.20
N THR A 43 7.94 10.51 10.32
CA THR A 43 9.14 11.38 10.33
C THR A 43 9.03 12.47 11.40
N ALA A 44 10.13 13.12 11.76
CA ALA A 44 10.18 14.11 12.85
C ALA A 44 9.26 15.34 12.68
N ASP A 45 8.78 15.60 11.47
CA ASP A 45 7.82 16.65 11.13
C ASP A 45 6.35 16.17 11.15
N ASP A 46 6.13 14.87 11.40
CA ASP A 46 4.85 14.14 11.30
C ASP A 46 4.13 14.31 9.95
N GLN A 47 4.79 14.84 8.93
CA GLN A 47 4.22 15.04 7.60
C GLN A 47 4.30 13.77 6.76
N ASN A 48 5.21 12.85 7.10
CA ASN A 48 5.43 11.63 6.36
C ASN A 48 5.22 10.39 7.21
N ARG A 49 4.85 9.30 6.55
CA ARG A 49 4.65 7.98 7.15
C ARG A 49 5.21 6.90 6.25
N TRP A 50 6.14 6.11 6.76
CA TRP A 50 6.48 4.82 6.19
C TRP A 50 5.62 3.74 6.84
N TYR A 51 5.16 2.75 6.07
CA TYR A 51 4.40 1.63 6.63
C TYR A 51 4.70 0.31 5.96
N LEU A 52 4.67 -0.76 6.75
CA LEU A 52 4.74 -2.14 6.32
C LEU A 52 3.48 -2.85 6.81
N ASN A 53 2.75 -3.49 5.91
CA ASN A 53 1.55 -4.23 6.28
C ASN A 53 1.55 -5.67 5.73
N GLY A 54 0.92 -6.55 6.48
CA GLY A 54 0.49 -7.85 6.00
C GLY A 54 -0.96 -7.75 5.55
N LYS A 55 -1.32 -8.39 4.45
CA LYS A 55 -2.68 -8.38 3.90
C LYS A 55 -3.17 -9.81 3.83
N PHE A 56 -4.20 -10.11 4.62
CA PHE A 56 -4.76 -11.45 4.74
C PHE A 56 -6.21 -11.43 4.26
N GLY A 57 -6.48 -12.17 3.19
CA GLY A 57 -7.82 -12.44 2.70
C GLY A 57 -7.90 -13.87 2.21
N VAL A 58 -8.66 -14.06 1.14
CA VAL A 58 -8.72 -15.33 0.40
C VAL A 58 -7.34 -15.77 -0.11
N THR A 59 -6.53 -14.79 -0.50
CA THR A 59 -5.09 -14.91 -0.71
C THR A 59 -4.41 -13.82 0.12
N GLY A 60 -3.08 -13.90 0.29
CA GLY A 60 -2.36 -12.96 1.15
C GLY A 60 -1.03 -12.50 0.58
N GLY A 61 -0.53 -11.39 1.11
CA GLY A 61 0.74 -10.82 0.72
C GLY A 61 1.19 -9.74 1.71
N ALA A 62 2.30 -9.09 1.42
CA ALA A 62 2.78 -7.95 2.18
C ALA A 62 2.95 -6.74 1.26
N SER A 63 2.87 -5.54 1.83
CA SER A 63 3.21 -4.32 1.11
C SER A 63 3.95 -3.32 1.99
N LEU A 64 4.82 -2.55 1.36
CA LEU A 64 5.56 -1.44 1.94
C LEU A 64 5.09 -0.16 1.24
N GLY A 65 4.84 0.90 1.98
CA GLY A 65 4.46 2.17 1.40
C GLY A 65 4.95 3.38 2.16
N PHE A 66 4.76 4.52 1.51
CA PHE A 66 5.12 5.85 1.98
C PHE A 66 3.98 6.81 1.69
N GLU A 67 3.58 7.61 2.68
CA GLU A 67 2.54 8.63 2.57
C GLU A 67 3.06 10.00 3.05
N HIS A 68 2.60 11.05 2.38
CA HIS A 68 2.82 12.45 2.72
C HIS A 68 1.46 13.14 2.95
N ALA A 69 1.34 13.89 4.05
CA ALA A 69 0.16 14.69 4.35
C ALA A 69 0.02 15.87 3.37
N LEU A 70 -1.21 16.22 3.01
CA LEU A 70 -1.53 17.27 2.04
C LEU A 70 -2.03 18.56 2.69
N ASP A 71 -2.42 18.50 3.94
CA ASP A 71 -3.08 19.56 4.68
C ASP A 71 -2.42 19.77 6.04
N GLY A 72 -2.55 20.98 6.60
CA GLY A 72 -1.95 21.33 7.90
C GLY A 72 -2.51 20.49 9.06
N GLU A 73 -3.75 20.03 8.96
CA GLU A 73 -4.39 19.13 9.92
C GLU A 73 -4.04 17.65 9.68
N LYS A 74 -3.35 17.35 8.57
CA LYS A 74 -2.88 16.03 8.15
C LYS A 74 -4.00 15.01 7.98
N HIS A 75 -5.24 15.46 7.73
CA HIS A 75 -6.37 14.58 7.48
C HIS A 75 -6.22 13.84 6.16
N HIS A 76 -5.64 14.50 5.15
CA HIS A 76 -5.48 13.94 3.82
C HIS A 76 -4.02 13.56 3.60
N ALA A 77 -3.76 12.35 3.10
CA ALA A 77 -2.42 11.95 2.72
C ALA A 77 -2.44 11.22 1.36
N ILE A 78 -1.37 11.42 0.58
CA ILE A 78 -1.14 10.70 -0.67
C ILE A 78 0.19 9.97 -0.60
N GLY A 79 0.32 8.88 -1.36
CA GLY A 79 1.49 8.06 -1.23
C GLY A 79 1.72 7.11 -2.38
N VAL A 80 2.75 6.30 -2.18
CA VAL A 80 3.10 5.16 -3.04
C VAL A 80 3.13 3.89 -2.21
N VAL A 81 2.82 2.78 -2.85
CA VAL A 81 2.86 1.44 -2.24
C VAL A 81 3.46 0.44 -3.21
N GLY A 82 4.29 -0.46 -2.70
CA GLY A 82 4.87 -1.58 -3.41
C GLY A 82 4.55 -2.90 -2.72
N GLY A 83 4.20 -3.92 -3.49
CA GLY A 83 3.83 -5.25 -2.99
C GLY A 83 2.39 -5.62 -3.35
N ALA A 84 1.69 -6.32 -2.45
CA ALA A 84 0.33 -6.77 -2.71
C ALA A 84 -0.67 -5.60 -2.80
N LEU A 85 -1.30 -5.39 -3.95
CA LEU A 85 -2.26 -4.28 -4.20
C LEU A 85 -3.73 -4.72 -4.09
N GLY A 86 -4.04 -5.97 -4.44
CA GLY A 86 -5.41 -6.49 -4.45
C GLY A 86 -5.53 -7.86 -5.10
N ILE A 87 -6.76 -8.27 -5.39
CA ILE A 87 -7.17 -9.55 -5.97
C ILE A 87 -8.13 -9.25 -7.12
N ARG A 88 -7.94 -9.84 -8.31
CA ARG A 88 -8.79 -9.54 -9.48
C ARG A 88 -8.98 -10.69 -10.48
N ASN A 89 -10.21 -10.84 -10.99
CA ASN A 89 -10.55 -11.72 -12.12
C ASN A 89 -10.08 -11.15 -13.48
N GLY A 90 -9.67 -12.03 -14.40
CA GLY A 90 -9.24 -11.74 -15.76
C GLY A 90 -10.34 -11.45 -16.80
N HIS A 91 -11.61 -11.26 -16.42
CA HIS A 91 -12.70 -11.13 -17.40
C HIS A 91 -13.38 -9.75 -17.50
N THR A 92 -12.88 -8.71 -16.83
CA THR A 92 -13.39 -7.35 -17.04
C THR A 92 -12.24 -6.40 -17.33
N PHE A 93 -12.06 -6.13 -18.62
CA PHE A 93 -11.13 -5.12 -19.10
C PHE A 93 -11.76 -3.75 -18.84
N CYS A 94 -11.11 -2.92 -18.01
CA CYS A 94 -11.38 -1.48 -18.07
C CYS A 94 -11.00 -1.06 -19.50
N LYS A 95 -11.96 -0.52 -20.26
CA LYS A 95 -11.68 -0.05 -21.62
C LYS A 95 -10.69 1.11 -21.54
N GLU A 96 -9.69 1.12 -22.44
CA GLU A 96 -8.84 2.30 -22.63
C GLU A 96 -9.73 3.50 -23.01
N GLY A 97 -9.57 4.63 -22.31
CA GLY A 97 -10.35 5.87 -22.54
C GLY A 97 -11.24 6.34 -21.37
N GLN A 98 -11.17 5.69 -20.21
CA GLN A 98 -11.92 6.11 -19.01
C GLN A 98 -11.21 7.23 -18.23
N ASN A 99 -11.98 8.19 -17.73
CA ASN A 99 -11.47 9.26 -16.88
C ASN A 99 -11.00 8.68 -15.53
N ALA A 100 -10.11 9.39 -14.81
CA ALA A 100 -9.49 8.89 -13.56
C ALA A 100 -10.51 8.37 -12.52
N GLY A 101 -11.69 8.99 -12.44
CA GLY A 101 -12.79 8.54 -11.56
C GLY A 101 -13.44 7.23 -12.01
N GLU A 102 -13.63 7.03 -13.30
CA GLU A 102 -14.19 5.79 -13.86
C GLU A 102 -13.21 4.62 -13.73
N ALA A 103 -11.91 4.88 -13.90
CA ALA A 103 -10.86 3.91 -13.63
C ALA A 103 -10.83 3.49 -12.16
N PHE A 104 -11.04 4.45 -11.23
CA PHE A 104 -11.13 4.18 -9.79
C PHE A 104 -12.32 3.25 -9.49
N VAL A 105 -13.51 3.55 -10.01
CA VAL A 105 -14.70 2.69 -9.85
C VAL A 105 -14.50 1.31 -10.49
N CYS A 106 -13.87 1.25 -11.67
CA CYS A 106 -13.61 0.00 -12.38
C CYS A 106 -12.69 -0.95 -11.57
N ILE A 107 -11.70 -0.42 -10.86
CA ILE A 107 -10.79 -1.21 -10.01
C ILE A 107 -11.54 -1.92 -8.87
N PHE A 108 -12.59 -1.31 -8.32
CA PHE A 108 -13.38 -1.88 -7.23
C PHE A 108 -14.52 -2.79 -7.70
N ALA A 109 -14.98 -2.67 -8.94
CA ALA A 109 -16.19 -3.35 -9.44
C ALA A 109 -15.98 -4.82 -9.88
N THR A 110 -14.74 -5.33 -9.91
CA THR A 110 -14.47 -6.66 -10.49
C THR A 110 -14.34 -7.77 -9.45
N GLY A 111 -15.29 -8.70 -9.49
CA GLY A 111 -15.36 -9.88 -8.65
C GLY A 111 -14.62 -11.12 -9.19
N PHE A 112 -13.89 -11.74 -8.26
CA PHE A 112 -13.51 -13.15 -8.09
C PHE A 112 -12.89 -13.96 -9.26
N ASP A 113 -11.57 -13.86 -9.38
CA ASP A 113 -10.65 -14.99 -9.62
C ASP A 113 -9.42 -14.75 -8.73
N TRP A 114 -8.98 -15.77 -8.01
CA TRP A 114 -8.30 -15.60 -6.71
C TRP A 114 -6.77 -15.54 -6.87
N GLU A 115 -6.25 -14.36 -7.18
CA GLU A 115 -4.80 -14.16 -7.37
C GLU A 115 -4.36 -12.82 -6.83
N VAL A 116 -3.31 -12.81 -5.99
CA VAL A 116 -2.70 -11.55 -5.52
C VAL A 116 -1.97 -10.90 -6.68
N VAL A 117 -2.26 -9.63 -6.91
CA VAL A 117 -1.49 -8.77 -7.81
C VAL A 117 -0.41 -8.07 -6.99
N ASN A 118 0.86 -8.37 -7.28
CA ASN A 118 2.02 -7.70 -6.69
C ASN A 118 2.54 -6.65 -7.65
N GLY A 119 2.70 -5.41 -7.20
CA GLY A 119 3.12 -4.33 -8.08
C GLY A 119 3.38 -3.04 -7.34
N VAL A 120 3.21 -1.94 -8.06
CA VAL A 120 3.36 -0.57 -7.55
C VAL A 120 2.07 0.20 -7.76
N GLY A 121 1.73 1.04 -6.80
CA GLY A 121 0.50 1.81 -6.82
C GLY A 121 0.62 3.12 -6.07
N LEU A 122 -0.44 3.90 -6.21
CA LEU A 122 -0.67 5.11 -5.45
C LEU A 122 -1.61 4.82 -4.29
N THR A 123 -1.45 5.57 -3.21
CA THR A 123 -2.38 5.55 -2.08
C THR A 123 -2.97 6.92 -1.85
N TYR A 124 -4.21 6.92 -1.36
CA TYR A 124 -4.85 8.08 -0.77
C TYR A 124 -5.47 7.65 0.56
N SER A 125 -5.16 8.40 1.62
CA SER A 125 -5.65 8.14 2.97
C SER A 125 -6.40 9.33 3.53
N TYR A 126 -7.49 9.04 4.22
CA TYR A 126 -8.18 9.96 5.10
C TYR A 126 -8.02 9.52 6.55
N ASN A 127 -7.34 10.33 7.36
CA ASN A 127 -7.02 10.10 8.76
C ASN A 127 -7.96 10.95 9.63
N PHE A 128 -8.88 10.37 10.39
CA PHE A 128 -9.87 11.14 11.16
C PHE A 128 -9.27 12.01 12.28
N LYS A 129 -8.03 11.74 12.68
CA LYS A 129 -7.29 12.46 13.72
C LYS A 129 -5.95 13.02 13.23
N GLY A 130 -5.74 13.07 11.91
CA GLY A 130 -4.47 13.45 11.31
C GLY A 130 -3.50 12.27 11.17
N LEU A 131 -2.58 12.37 10.21
CA LEU A 131 -1.54 11.36 9.96
C LEU A 131 -0.69 11.13 11.21
N ASN A 132 -0.34 9.86 11.46
CA ASN A 132 0.44 9.38 12.61
C ASN A 132 -0.24 9.54 13.99
N ASN A 133 -1.51 9.95 14.05
CA ASN A 133 -2.27 9.98 15.29
C ASN A 133 -3.17 8.76 15.49
N ARG A 134 -3.43 8.43 16.76
CA ARG A 134 -4.39 7.40 17.16
C ARG A 134 -5.79 7.72 16.60
N GLY A 135 -6.42 6.76 15.94
CA GLY A 135 -7.76 6.94 15.40
C GLY A 135 -8.05 6.07 14.17
N PHE A 136 -9.24 6.28 13.61
CA PHE A 136 -9.63 5.62 12.38
C PHE A 136 -8.91 6.25 11.17
N ARG A 137 -8.65 5.42 10.17
CA ARG A 137 -8.13 5.80 8.86
C ARG A 137 -8.79 4.96 7.77
N ILE A 138 -9.16 5.61 6.67
CA ILE A 138 -9.57 4.94 5.43
C ILE A 138 -8.46 5.16 4.41
N ARG A 139 -7.92 4.08 3.84
CA ARG A 139 -6.93 4.10 2.78
C ARG A 139 -7.48 3.45 1.52
N PHE A 140 -7.28 4.12 0.40
CA PHE A 140 -7.49 3.58 -0.93
C PHE A 140 -6.13 3.34 -1.57
N GLU A 141 -6.00 2.22 -2.26
CA GLU A 141 -4.80 1.87 -3.01
C GLU A 141 -5.20 1.48 -4.43
N GLY A 142 -4.44 1.92 -5.42
CA GLY A 142 -4.68 1.60 -6.81
C GLY A 142 -3.39 1.63 -7.61
N GLY A 143 -3.18 0.65 -8.48
CA GLY A 143 -1.93 0.55 -9.23
C GLY A 143 -1.91 -0.58 -10.23
N PHE A 144 -0.70 -0.88 -10.71
CA PHE A 144 -0.45 -1.91 -11.70
C PHE A 144 0.60 -2.88 -11.18
N GLY A 145 0.44 -4.16 -11.51
CA GLY A 145 1.35 -5.20 -11.08
C GLY A 145 1.16 -6.48 -11.87
N GLU A 146 1.88 -7.50 -11.46
CA GLU A 146 1.76 -8.83 -12.02
C GLU A 146 0.99 -9.74 -11.08
N GLY A 147 0.11 -10.54 -11.67
CA GLY A 147 -0.50 -11.63 -10.96
C GLY A 147 0.53 -12.68 -10.54
N SER A 148 0.48 -13.10 -9.27
CA SER A 148 1.38 -14.10 -8.66
C SER A 148 1.35 -15.51 -9.27
N ARG A 149 0.31 -15.88 -10.02
CA ARG A 149 0.11 -17.18 -10.68
C ARG A 149 0.04 -17.10 -12.20
N SER A 150 -0.57 -16.06 -12.74
CA SER A 150 -0.83 -15.85 -14.16
C SER A 150 0.29 -15.09 -14.87
N HIS A 151 1.17 -14.39 -14.14
CA HIS A 151 2.25 -13.56 -14.68
C HIS A 151 1.80 -12.51 -15.70
N LYS A 152 0.51 -12.13 -15.66
CA LYS A 152 -0.05 -11.10 -16.53
C LYS A 152 -0.03 -9.76 -15.81
N SER A 153 0.42 -8.72 -16.51
CA SER A 153 0.33 -7.34 -16.05
C SER A 153 -1.13 -6.89 -15.98
N LYS A 154 -1.55 -6.36 -14.84
CA LYS A 154 -2.94 -6.01 -14.54
C LYS A 154 -3.03 -4.83 -13.57
N GLY A 155 -4.09 -4.03 -13.72
CA GLY A 155 -4.47 -3.00 -12.76
C GLY A 155 -5.31 -3.57 -11.61
N SER A 156 -5.01 -3.16 -10.38
CA SER A 156 -5.67 -3.63 -9.15
C SER A 156 -5.73 -2.54 -8.09
N GLY A 157 -6.57 -2.74 -7.08
CA GLY A 157 -6.66 -1.83 -5.94
C GLY A 157 -7.37 -2.44 -4.75
N SER A 158 -7.36 -1.69 -3.66
CA SER A 158 -7.97 -2.08 -2.40
C SER A 158 -8.47 -0.86 -1.63
N VAL A 159 -9.42 -1.11 -0.72
CA VAL A 159 -9.91 -0.14 0.25
C VAL A 159 -9.75 -0.76 1.62
N ILE A 160 -9.13 -0.02 2.55
CA ILE A 160 -8.73 -0.49 3.87
C ILE A 160 -9.24 0.51 4.90
N LEU A 161 -10.07 0.04 5.83
CA LEU A 161 -10.44 0.76 7.04
C LEU A 161 -9.61 0.21 8.19
N SER A 162 -8.83 1.06 8.85
CA SER A 162 -7.94 0.67 9.95
C SER A 162 -8.13 1.54 11.18
N TYR A 163 -7.83 0.99 12.35
CA TYR A 163 -7.64 1.75 13.59
C TYR A 163 -6.17 1.73 13.98
N GLN A 164 -5.58 2.92 14.13
CA GLN A 164 -4.25 3.10 14.69
C GLN A 164 -4.32 3.29 16.20
N PHE A 165 -3.47 2.55 16.93
CA PHE A 165 -3.38 2.58 18.39
C PHE A 165 -2.42 3.66 18.90
#